data_AF-A0AAC8YN42-F1
#
_entry.id   AF-A0AAC8YN42-F1
#
_cell.length_a   1.000
_cell.length_b   1.000
_cell.length_c   1.000
_cell.angle_alpha   90.00
_cell.angle_beta   90.00
_cell.angle_gamma   90.00
#
_symmetry.space_group_name_H-M   'P 1'
#
loop_
_entity.id
_entity.type
_entity.pdbx_description
1 polymer ?
#
loop_
_entity_poly.entity_id
_entity_poly.type
_entity_poly.pdbx_seq_one_letter_code
_entity_poly.pdbx_strand_id
1 'polypeptide(L)'
;MTGQIQGICIDTYRNRTRQLMSVASSGMIQMTTKEGTAELPYAAGDLLLADDDGRVICGPVSVPGAVELAERVLEGDLGAITHPLTLFALATALAGFRIELDPGEPDPVEPAVAALAATTGA
;
A
#
# COMPACT_ATOMS: atom_id res chain seq x y z
N MET A 1 -15.30 -17.29 -1.62
CA MET A 1 -15.94 -15.99 -1.37
C MET A 1 -14.83 -15.02 -1.07
N THR A 2 -14.60 -14.04 -1.95
CA THR A 2 -13.49 -13.09 -1.84
C THR A 2 -13.82 -12.09 -0.74
N GLY A 3 -13.03 -12.06 0.34
CA GLY A 3 -13.20 -11.07 1.40
C GLY A 3 -12.92 -9.67 0.85
N GLN A 4 -13.89 -8.77 0.98
CA GLN A 4 -13.74 -7.38 0.57
C GLN A 4 -13.11 -6.61 1.74
N ILE A 5 -11.92 -6.06 1.55
CA ILE A 5 -11.29 -5.16 2.51
C ILE A 5 -11.71 -3.74 2.16
N GLN A 6 -12.27 -3.01 3.13
CA GLN A 6 -12.52 -1.59 2.97
C GLN A 6 -11.23 -0.83 3.27
N GLY A 7 -10.75 -0.04 2.31
CA GLY A 7 -9.55 0.77 2.45
C GLY A 7 -9.79 2.22 2.03
N ILE A 8 -9.02 3.13 2.63
CA ILE A 8 -8.96 4.54 2.26
C ILE A 8 -7.65 4.74 1.50
N CYS A 9 -7.72 5.33 0.30
CA CYS A 9 -6.53 5.66 -0.47
C CYS A 9 -5.77 6.78 0.22
N ILE A 10 -4.49 6.51 0.51
CA ILE A 10 -3.58 7.48 1.14
C ILE A 10 -2.55 8.02 0.16
N ASP A 11 -2.17 7.25 -0.87
CA ASP A 11 -1.25 7.70 -1.91
C ASP A 11 -1.39 6.87 -3.20
N THR A 12 -0.88 7.38 -4.32
CA THR A 12 -0.92 6.72 -5.62
C THR A 12 0.41 6.77 -6.34
N TYR A 13 0.78 5.65 -6.97
CA TYR A 13 2.03 5.48 -7.69
C TYR A 13 1.78 5.05 -9.14
N ARG A 14 2.80 5.23 -9.99
CA ARG A 14 2.81 4.79 -11.39
C ARG A 14 1.57 5.27 -12.16
N ASN A 15 1.37 6.59 -12.23
CA ASN A 15 0.21 7.19 -12.90
C ASN A 15 -1.14 6.63 -12.41
N ARG A 16 -1.27 6.44 -11.08
CA ARG A 16 -2.48 5.93 -10.40
C ARG A 16 -2.81 4.45 -10.63
N THR A 17 -1.96 3.68 -11.30
CA THR A 17 -2.17 2.23 -11.46
C THR A 17 -1.84 1.43 -10.20
N ARG A 18 -1.26 2.06 -9.19
CA ARG A 18 -0.96 1.46 -7.88
C ARG A 18 -1.44 2.40 -6.80
N GLN A 19 -2.25 1.89 -5.88
CA GLN A 19 -2.84 2.66 -4.81
C GLN A 19 -2.35 2.10 -3.48
N LEU A 20 -1.72 2.97 -2.69
CA LEU A 20 -1.44 2.68 -1.30
C LEU A 20 -2.69 3.01 -0.50
N MET A 21 -3.18 2.05 0.27
CA MET A 21 -4.41 2.14 1.01
C MET A 21 -4.16 1.83 2.49
N SER A 22 -4.87 2.51 3.37
CA SER A 22 -4.99 2.15 4.77
C SER A 22 -6.33 1.46 5.02
N VAL A 23 -6.33 0.35 5.75
CA VAL A 23 -7.55 -0.42 6.06
C VAL A 23 -8.46 0.38 6.98
N ALA A 24 -9.73 0.51 6.60
CA ALA A 24 -10.72 1.30 7.32
C ALA A 24 -11.31 0.57 8.55
N SER A 25 -11.35 -0.76 8.53
CA SER A 25 -11.99 -1.58 9.56
C SER A 25 -11.26 -2.89 9.75
N SER A 26 -11.12 -3.37 10.99
CA SER A 26 -10.52 -4.68 11.27
C SER A 26 -11.39 -5.84 10.77
N GLY A 27 -10.77 -6.98 10.46
CA GLY A 27 -11.49 -8.15 9.97
C GLY A 27 -10.59 -9.38 9.77
N MET A 28 -11.11 -10.36 9.02
CA MET A 28 -10.38 -11.57 8.64
C MET A 28 -10.35 -11.68 7.11
N ILE A 29 -9.21 -12.05 6.55
CA ILE A 29 -9.06 -12.39 5.13
C ILE A 29 -8.80 -13.89 5.00
N GLN A 30 -9.54 -14.55 4.11
CA GLN A 30 -9.23 -15.92 3.72
C GLN A 30 -8.17 -15.90 2.62
N MET A 31 -7.00 -16.46 2.94
CA MET A 31 -5.93 -16.69 1.98
C MET A 31 -5.85 -18.16 1.61
N THR A 32 -5.68 -18.43 0.33
CA THR A 32 -5.35 -19.78 -0.13
C THR A 32 -3.85 -19.97 0.00
N THR A 33 -3.44 -20.89 0.85
CA THR A 33 -2.04 -21.29 1.02
C THR A 33 -1.82 -22.66 0.37
N LYS A 34 -0.56 -23.10 0.32
CA LYS A 34 -0.21 -24.45 -0.15
C LYS A 34 -0.86 -25.56 0.70
N GLU A 35 -1.19 -25.28 1.95
CA GLU A 35 -1.71 -26.25 2.93
C GLU A 35 -3.25 -26.21 3.06
N GLY A 36 -3.91 -25.25 2.40
CA GLY A 36 -5.36 -25.09 2.45
C GLY A 36 -5.77 -23.62 2.55
N THR A 37 -6.99 -23.37 3.01
CA THR A 37 -7.43 -22.00 3.32
C THR A 37 -7.00 -21.61 4.74
N ALA A 38 -6.26 -20.52 4.87
CA ALA A 38 -5.91 -19.91 6.14
C ALA A 38 -6.69 -18.60 6.31
N GLU A 39 -7.12 -18.30 7.53
CA GLU A 39 -7.69 -17.00 7.88
C GLU A 39 -6.62 -16.14 8.53
N LEU A 40 -6.32 -14.99 7.94
CA LEU A 40 -5.42 -14.00 8.52
C LEU A 40 -6.24 -12.84 9.11
N PRO A 41 -6.04 -12.50 10.39
CA PRO A 41 -6.60 -11.28 10.95
C PRO A 41 -5.90 -10.05 10.35
N TYR A 42 -6.65 -8.96 10.22
CA TYR A 42 -6.12 -7.64 9.90
C TYR A 42 -6.82 -6.57 10.74
N ALA A 43 -6.12 -5.46 10.98
CA ALA A 43 -6.59 -4.36 11.79
C ALA A 43 -6.89 -3.11 10.93
N ALA A 44 -7.77 -2.25 11.44
CA ALA A 44 -7.86 -0.88 10.94
C ALA A 44 -6.50 -0.17 11.10
N GLY A 45 -6.08 0.55 10.06
CA GLY A 45 -4.76 1.17 9.99
C GLY A 45 -3.71 0.33 9.26
N ASP A 46 -3.91 -0.99 9.09
CA ASP A 46 -2.99 -1.82 8.31
C ASP A 46 -2.90 -1.30 6.87
N LEU A 47 -1.73 -1.50 6.26
CA LEU A 47 -1.44 -0.98 4.93
C LEU A 47 -1.64 -2.07 3.88
N LEU A 48 -2.16 -1.70 2.72
CA LEU A 48 -2.22 -2.59 1.57
C LEU A 48 -1.93 -1.83 0.28
N LEU A 49 -1.45 -2.58 -0.71
CA LEU A 49 -1.22 -2.09 -2.05
C LEU A 49 -2.27 -2.71 -2.98
N ALA A 50 -3.03 -1.88 -3.69
CA ALA A 50 -4.00 -2.30 -4.67
C ALA A 50 -3.64 -1.80 -6.08
N ASP A 51 -4.17 -2.46 -7.11
CA ASP A 51 -4.19 -1.91 -8.48
C ASP A 51 -5.36 -0.93 -8.67
N ASP A 52 -5.43 -0.33 -9.86
CA ASP A 52 -6.51 0.56 -10.27
C ASP A 52 -7.87 -0.12 -10.42
N ASP A 53 -7.90 -1.45 -10.58
CA ASP A 53 -9.11 -2.27 -10.56
C ASP A 53 -9.57 -2.61 -9.12
N GLY A 54 -8.86 -2.14 -8.10
CA GLY A 54 -9.17 -2.38 -6.69
C GLY A 54 -8.80 -3.79 -6.20
N ARG A 55 -7.96 -4.53 -6.95
CA ARG A 55 -7.44 -5.83 -6.53
C ARG A 55 -6.23 -5.64 -5.65
N VAL A 56 -6.22 -6.36 -4.53
CA VAL A 56 -5.08 -6.34 -3.60
C VAL A 56 -3.89 -7.04 -4.25
N ILE A 57 -2.81 -6.29 -4.45
CA ILE A 57 -1.50 -6.78 -4.90
C ILE A 57 -0.73 -7.33 -3.70
N CYS A 58 -0.76 -6.63 -2.57
CA CYS A 58 -0.03 -7.00 -1.35
C CYS A 58 -0.76 -6.50 -0.10
N GLY A 59 -0.74 -7.30 0.98
CA GLY A 59 -1.28 -6.97 2.29
C GLY A 59 -2.61 -7.65 2.62
N PRO A 60 -3.24 -7.32 3.76
CA PRO A 60 -2.85 -6.26 4.71
C PRO A 60 -1.49 -6.49 5.40
N VAL A 61 -0.74 -5.42 5.63
CA VAL A 61 0.57 -5.41 6.28
C VAL A 61 0.51 -4.46 7.47
N SER A 62 0.70 -5.00 8.66
CA SER A 62 0.87 -4.20 9.88
C SER A 62 2.34 -3.79 10.04
N VAL A 63 2.60 -2.66 10.70
CA VAL A 63 3.98 -2.21 10.98
C VAL A 63 4.78 -3.27 11.75
N PRO A 64 4.25 -3.91 12.82
CA PRO A 64 4.97 -5.00 13.49
C PRO A 64 5.29 -6.17 12.55
N GLY A 65 4.33 -6.60 11.72
CA GLY A 65 4.57 -7.70 10.76
C GLY A 65 5.61 -7.36 9.70
N ALA A 66 5.69 -6.09 9.28
CA ALA A 66 6.73 -5.62 8.38
C ALA A 66 8.12 -5.61 9.04
N VAL A 67 8.20 -5.24 10.33
CA VAL A 67 9.45 -5.29 11.11
C VAL A 67 9.92 -6.73 11.27
N GLU A 68 9.04 -7.65 11.67
CA GLU A 68 9.38 -9.08 11.77
C GLU A 68 9.87 -9.66 10.42
N LEU A 69 9.22 -9.28 9.31
CA LEU A 69 9.68 -9.66 7.98
C LEU A 69 11.06 -9.09 7.65
N ALA A 70 11.32 -7.82 8.00
CA ALA A 70 12.62 -7.19 7.79
C ALA A 70 13.72 -7.86 8.63
N GLU A 71 13.44 -8.20 9.88
CA GLU A 71 14.36 -8.93 10.77
C GLU A 71 14.73 -10.28 10.17
N ARG A 72 13.76 -11.07 9.71
CA ARG A 72 14.03 -12.36 9.04
C ARG A 72 14.91 -12.20 7.81
N VAL A 73 14.70 -11.15 7.01
CA VAL A 73 15.55 -10.85 5.85
C VAL A 73 16.97 -10.51 6.30
N LEU A 74 17.14 -9.70 7.35
CA LEU A 74 18.44 -9.31 7.90
C LEU A 74 19.19 -10.51 8.52
N GLU A 75 18.46 -11.46 9.11
CA GLU A 75 19.00 -12.71 9.65
C GLU A 75 19.38 -13.73 8.57
N GLY A 76 19.07 -13.47 7.30
CA GLY A 76 19.43 -14.33 6.18
C GLY A 76 18.44 -15.46 5.92
N ASP A 77 17.20 -15.35 6.37
CA ASP A 77 16.14 -16.32 6.03
C ASP A 77 15.90 -16.33 4.51
N LEU A 78 16.35 -17.39 3.85
CA LEU A 78 16.21 -17.58 2.40
C LEU A 78 14.74 -17.57 1.95
N GLY A 79 13.83 -18.08 2.79
CA GLY A 79 12.40 -18.05 2.51
C GLY A 79 11.88 -16.62 2.46
N ALA A 80 12.24 -15.80 3.44
CA ALA A 80 11.86 -14.39 3.47
C ALA A 80 12.49 -13.61 2.29
N ILE A 81 13.77 -13.83 1.99
CA ILE A 81 14.50 -13.12 0.93
C ILE A 81 13.93 -13.42 -0.46
N THR A 82 13.61 -14.68 -0.75
CA THR A 82 13.18 -15.11 -2.08
C THR A 82 11.67 -15.05 -2.29
N HIS A 83 10.90 -14.74 -1.25
CA HIS A 83 9.46 -14.68 -1.36
C HIS A 83 9.02 -13.50 -2.26
N PRO A 84 8.14 -13.74 -3.25
CA PRO A 84 7.83 -12.76 -4.30
C PRO A 84 7.15 -11.49 -3.78
N LEU A 85 6.50 -11.56 -2.61
CA LEU A 85 5.83 -10.41 -2.00
C LEU A 85 6.70 -9.66 -1.00
N THR A 86 7.91 -10.11 -0.66
CA THR A 86 8.73 -9.46 0.37
C THR A 86 9.07 -8.03 0.01
N LEU A 87 9.51 -7.79 -1.23
CA LEU A 87 9.81 -6.44 -1.72
C LEU A 87 8.56 -5.54 -1.62
N PHE A 88 7.40 -6.05 -2.03
CA PHE A 88 6.16 -5.30 -2.00
C PHE A 88 5.69 -5.00 -0.58
N ALA A 89 5.76 -5.97 0.34
CA ALA A 89 5.36 -5.80 1.72
C ALA A 89 6.23 -4.74 2.42
N LEU A 90 7.56 -4.82 2.27
CA LEU A 90 8.48 -3.86 2.84
C LEU A 90 8.35 -2.47 2.20
N ALA A 91 8.17 -2.38 0.88
CA ALA A 91 7.95 -1.10 0.20
C ALA A 91 6.61 -0.45 0.63
N THR A 92 5.56 -1.26 0.80
CA THR A 92 4.24 -0.80 1.27
C THR A 92 4.35 -0.25 2.69
N ALA A 93 5.02 -0.97 3.59
CA ALA A 93 5.25 -0.54 4.96
C ALA A 93 6.07 0.75 5.03
N LEU A 94 7.16 0.84 4.26
CA LEU A 94 8.01 2.04 4.21
C LEU A 94 7.25 3.27 3.68
N ALA A 95 6.46 3.08 2.62
CA ALA A 95 5.65 4.16 2.04
C ALA A 95 4.58 4.66 3.03
N GLY A 96 3.89 3.76 3.73
CA GLY A 96 2.92 4.16 4.75
C GLY A 96 3.57 4.84 5.96
N PHE A 97 4.72 4.35 6.42
CA PHE A 97 5.46 4.96 7.52
C PHE A 97 5.91 6.40 7.20
N ARG A 98 6.29 6.68 5.94
CA ARG A 98 6.61 8.05 5.48
C ARG A 98 5.43 9.01 5.67
N ILE A 99 4.20 8.55 5.42
CA ILE A 99 2.98 9.36 5.54
C ILE A 99 2.63 9.59 7.02
N GLU A 100 2.83 8.60 7.89
CA GLU A 100 2.63 8.78 9.34
C GLU A 100 3.61 9.79 9.95
N LEU A 101 4.86 9.81 9.47
CA LEU A 101 5.89 10.73 9.94
C LEU A 101 5.75 12.17 9.42
N ASP A 102 4.97 12.38 8.37
CA ASP A 102 4.80 13.68 7.72
C ASP A 102 3.34 13.86 7.29
N PRO A 103 2.47 14.29 8.21
CA PRO A 103 1.09 14.64 7.88
C PRO A 103 1.00 15.94 7.02
N GLY A 104 2.14 16.48 6.58
CA GLY A 104 2.29 17.75 5.90
C GLY A 104 2.16 17.67 4.37
N GLU A 105 0.96 18.03 3.92
CA GLU A 105 0.59 18.69 2.66
C GLU A 105 0.72 17.87 1.35
N PRO A 106 -0.39 17.69 0.59
CA PRO A 106 -0.36 17.02 -0.71
C PRO A 106 0.57 17.75 -1.67
N ASP A 107 1.38 16.98 -2.40
CA ASP A 107 2.24 17.48 -3.47
C ASP A 107 1.42 18.44 -4.36
N PRO A 108 1.87 19.71 -4.54
CA PRO A 108 1.17 20.62 -5.44
C PRO A 108 1.20 19.99 -6.83
N VAL A 109 0.01 19.70 -7.36
CA VAL A 109 -0.19 19.22 -8.73
C VAL A 109 0.61 20.14 -9.65
N GLU A 110 1.64 19.61 -10.31
CA GLU A 110 2.46 20.37 -11.25
C GLU A 110 1.56 21.13 -12.24
N PRO A 111 1.84 22.42 -12.53
CA PRO A 111 0.98 23.24 -13.37
C PRO A 111 1.14 22.82 -14.83
N ALA A 112 0.39 21.81 -15.25
CA ALA A 112 0.18 21.51 -16.66
C ALA A 112 -0.82 22.52 -17.23
N VAL A 113 -0.30 23.63 -17.76
CA VAL A 113 -0.49 24.15 -19.13
C VAL A 113 -0.32 25.67 -19.12
N ALA A 114 0.71 26.06 -19.86
CA ALA A 114 1.14 27.39 -20.24
C ALA A 114 0.04 28.43 -20.45
N ALA A 115 0.37 29.63 -19.95
CA ALA A 115 -0.03 30.91 -20.49
C ALA A 115 -0.05 30.91 -22.04
N LEU A 116 -1.23 31.12 -22.63
CA LEU A 116 -1.43 31.96 -23.81
C LEU A 116 -2.94 32.21 -23.99
N ALA A 117 -3.31 33.48 -24.19
CA ALA A 117 -4.67 34.07 -24.27
C ALA A 117 -5.26 34.43 -22.89
N ALA A 118 -5.48 35.69 -22.51
CA ALA A 118 -5.85 36.83 -23.32
C ALA A 118 -5.31 38.14 -22.74
N THR A 119 -4.40 38.76 -23.49
CA THR A 119 -4.26 40.21 -23.54
C THR A 119 -5.47 40.75 -24.33
N THR A 120 -6.53 41.11 -23.63
CA THR A 120 -7.59 42.01 -24.14
C THR A 120 -7.61 43.17 -23.15
N GLY A 121 -6.99 44.31 -23.43
CA GLY A 121 -7.47 45.28 -24.42
C GLY A 121 -8.01 46.47 -23.61
N ALA A 122 -7.23 47.55 -23.57
CA ALA A 122 -7.60 48.83 -22.99
C ALA A 122 -8.70 49.52 -23.83
#